data_AF-A0A7J6U611-F1
#
_entry.id   AF-A0A7J6U611-F1
#
_cell.length_a   1.000
_cell.length_b   1.000
_cell.length_c   1.000
_cell.angle_alpha   90.00
_cell.angle_beta   90.00
_cell.angle_gamma   90.00
#
_symmetry.space_group_name_H-M   'P 1'
#
loop_
_entity.id
_entity.type
_entity.pdbx_description
1 polymer ?
#
loop_
_entity_poly.entity_id
_entity_poly.type
_entity_poly.pdbx_seq_one_letter_code
_entity_poly.pdbx_strand_id
1 'polypeptide(L)'
;IMDQPGEACKARQLTLVPDRAHGGASLLPGQLEIMVHRRCLVDDWRGVDEALNEVDCSTGICLPKMVTGETRLLLDPVRAEGRGEVYDSYRELTHQVRLPLLPVFTRDDPKHQPRADSWSSLPVSSRRALPREVQVLTLELLTHENTPKLYYDKACAHHRCILLRLANTYAQEEGSTAVELDLAGRGALLEGFELGRGFE
;
A
#
# COMPACT_ATOMS: atom_id res chain seq x y z
N ILE A 1 -8.00 11.83 -34.33
CA ILE A 1 -8.83 12.74 -33.51
C ILE A 1 -8.24 14.12 -33.73
N MET A 2 -8.78 14.86 -34.70
CA MET A 2 -8.36 16.23 -35.00
C MET A 2 -9.29 17.15 -34.21
N ASP A 3 -8.71 17.96 -33.33
CA ASP A 3 -9.46 18.91 -32.50
C ASP A 3 -9.90 20.09 -33.37
N GLN A 4 -11.21 20.37 -33.42
CA GLN A 4 -11.73 21.57 -34.08
C GLN A 4 -11.65 22.76 -33.12
N PRO A 5 -11.25 23.97 -33.59
CA PRO A 5 -11.11 25.12 -32.72
C PRO A 5 -12.49 25.73 -32.47
N GLY A 6 -13.08 25.52 -31.29
CA GLY A 6 -14.33 26.20 -30.92
C GLY A 6 -15.09 25.63 -29.73
N GLU A 7 -14.86 24.37 -29.35
CA GLU A 7 -15.34 23.82 -28.08
C GLU A 7 -14.22 23.85 -27.06
N ALA A 8 -14.48 24.30 -25.83
CA ALA A 8 -13.54 24.14 -24.73
C ALA A 8 -13.23 22.64 -24.60
N CYS A 9 -12.05 22.23 -25.07
CA CYS A 9 -11.59 20.85 -24.98
C CYS A 9 -11.63 20.47 -23.51
N LYS A 10 -12.62 19.66 -23.12
CA LYS A 10 -12.71 19.09 -21.79
C LYS A 10 -11.56 18.09 -21.70
N ALA A 11 -10.37 18.59 -21.39
CA ALA A 11 -9.18 17.78 -21.25
C ALA A 11 -9.50 16.59 -20.34
N ARG A 12 -9.12 15.39 -20.76
CA ARG A 12 -9.35 14.13 -20.03
C ARG A 12 -8.02 13.54 -19.61
N GLN A 13 -7.99 12.94 -18.44
CA GLN A 13 -6.86 12.22 -17.89
C GLN A 13 -7.20 10.73 -17.90
N LEU A 14 -6.39 9.93 -18.59
CA LEU A 14 -6.43 8.48 -18.49
C LEU A 14 -5.35 8.03 -17.51
N THR A 15 -5.77 7.30 -16.47
CA THR A 15 -4.89 6.74 -15.44
C THR A 15 -5.01 5.22 -15.44
N LEU A 16 -3.89 4.52 -15.31
CA LEU A 16 -3.80 3.08 -15.40
C LEU A 16 -3.15 2.56 -14.10
N VAL A 17 -3.87 1.72 -13.36
CA VAL A 17 -3.47 1.22 -12.04
C VAL A 17 -3.23 -0.30 -12.15
N PRO A 18 -1.97 -0.73 -12.31
CA PRO A 18 -1.64 -2.14 -12.39
C PRO A 18 -1.61 -2.81 -11.01
N ASP A 19 -1.89 -4.11 -10.97
CA ASP A 19 -1.81 -4.95 -9.76
C ASP A 19 -0.37 -5.31 -9.32
N ARG A 20 0.61 -5.04 -10.19
CA ARG A 20 2.04 -5.33 -9.96
C ARG A 20 2.93 -4.38 -10.78
N ALA A 21 4.23 -4.49 -10.56
CA ALA A 21 5.22 -3.76 -11.36
C ALA A 21 5.19 -4.23 -12.83
N HIS A 22 5.00 -3.28 -13.74
CA HIS A 22 5.07 -3.49 -15.18
C HIS A 22 5.92 -2.39 -15.82
N GLY A 23 6.59 -2.72 -16.93
CA GLY A 23 7.17 -1.72 -17.81
C GLY A 23 6.06 -1.09 -18.66
N GLY A 24 6.07 0.22 -18.85
CA GLY A 24 5.11 0.93 -19.68
C GLY A 24 5.72 2.11 -20.40
N ALA A 25 5.06 2.57 -21.47
CA ALA A 25 5.52 3.66 -22.31
C ALA A 25 4.34 4.45 -22.92
N SER A 26 4.66 5.64 -23.41
CA SER A 26 3.80 6.44 -24.28
C SER A 26 4.64 6.82 -25.51
N LEU A 27 4.56 5.99 -26.56
CA LEU A 27 5.41 6.16 -27.75
C LEU A 27 4.87 7.24 -28.70
N LEU A 28 3.56 7.53 -28.64
CA LEU A 28 2.89 8.54 -29.44
C LEU A 28 1.90 9.34 -28.59
N PRO A 29 1.60 10.61 -28.96
CA PRO A 29 0.60 11.42 -28.25
C PRO A 29 -0.75 10.72 -28.15
N GLY A 30 -1.30 10.68 -26.93
CA GLY A 30 -2.60 10.05 -26.64
C GLY A 30 -2.57 8.52 -26.55
N GLN A 31 -1.39 7.90 -26.52
CA GLN A 31 -1.22 6.46 -26.31
C GLN A 31 -0.59 6.15 -24.96
N LEU A 32 -0.94 4.99 -24.42
CA LEU A 32 -0.34 4.41 -23.22
C LEU A 32 -0.30 2.89 -23.41
N GLU A 33 0.87 2.29 -23.23
CA GLU A 33 1.06 0.85 -23.34
C GLU A 33 1.78 0.29 -22.12
N ILE A 34 1.48 -0.98 -21.79
CA ILE A 34 2.15 -1.74 -20.74
C ILE A 34 2.56 -3.12 -21.27
N MET A 35 3.75 -3.57 -20.88
CA MET A 35 4.22 -4.92 -21.17
C MET A 35 3.69 -5.87 -20.10
N VAL A 36 2.66 -6.63 -20.45
CA VAL A 36 1.97 -7.55 -19.52
C VAL A 36 2.80 -8.80 -19.19
N HIS A 37 3.61 -9.28 -20.12
CA HIS A 37 4.45 -10.46 -19.97
C HIS A 37 5.54 -10.45 -21.05
N ARG A 38 6.73 -10.98 -20.75
CA ARG A 38 7.83 -11.17 -21.69
C ARG A 38 8.41 -12.58 -21.59
N ARG A 39 8.80 -13.15 -22.74
CA ARG A 39 9.48 -14.44 -22.87
C ARG A 39 10.60 -14.32 -23.89
N CYS A 40 11.82 -14.66 -23.51
CA CYS A 40 13.02 -14.65 -24.35
C CYS A 40 13.53 -16.09 -24.51
N LEU A 41 13.87 -16.49 -25.73
CA LEU A 41 14.42 -17.83 -26.01
C LEU A 41 15.95 -17.87 -25.91
N VAL A 42 16.58 -16.70 -25.74
CA VAL A 42 18.03 -16.52 -25.69
C VAL A 42 18.36 -15.66 -24.48
N ASP A 43 19.44 -15.99 -23.79
CA ASP A 43 20.02 -15.19 -22.71
C ASP A 43 20.57 -13.86 -23.24
N ASP A 44 20.56 -12.82 -22.40
CA ASP A 44 21.06 -11.50 -22.76
C ASP A 44 22.53 -11.26 -22.38
N TRP A 45 23.20 -12.27 -21.82
CA TRP A 45 24.60 -12.30 -21.43
C TRP A 45 24.98 -11.24 -20.40
N ARG A 46 24.05 -10.93 -19.48
CA ARG A 46 24.27 -9.98 -18.37
C ARG A 46 24.52 -10.63 -17.02
N GLY A 47 24.77 -11.95 -16.99
CA GLY A 47 25.29 -12.67 -15.82
C GLY A 47 24.31 -13.61 -15.11
N VAL A 48 23.11 -13.79 -15.65
CA VAL A 48 22.16 -14.82 -15.16
C VAL A 48 22.39 -16.16 -15.88
N ASP A 49 22.95 -16.13 -17.10
CA ASP A 49 23.25 -17.29 -17.95
C ASP A 49 22.04 -18.19 -18.26
N GLU A 50 20.84 -17.62 -18.23
CA GLU A 50 19.58 -18.32 -18.52
C GLU A 50 18.64 -17.41 -19.32
N ALA A 51 18.06 -17.95 -20.39
CA ALA A 51 17.01 -17.26 -21.12
C ALA A 51 15.77 -17.07 -20.24
N LEU A 52 15.12 -15.92 -20.34
CA LEU A 52 13.84 -15.67 -19.65
C LEU A 52 12.70 -16.48 -20.28
N ASN A 53 12.63 -17.76 -19.94
CA ASN A 53 11.77 -18.75 -20.56
C ASN A 53 11.04 -19.59 -19.50
N GLU A 54 10.33 -18.93 -18.58
CA GLU A 54 9.60 -19.61 -17.51
C GLU A 54 8.56 -20.59 -18.07
N VAL A 55 8.52 -21.79 -17.49
CA VAL A 55 7.60 -22.88 -17.85
C VAL A 55 6.97 -23.50 -16.60
N ASP A 56 5.73 -23.97 -16.75
CA ASP A 56 5.05 -24.81 -15.78
C ASP A 56 5.07 -26.27 -16.29
N CYS A 57 5.64 -27.17 -15.50
CA CYS A 57 5.77 -28.58 -15.86
C CYS A 57 4.84 -29.45 -15.02
N SER A 58 4.01 -30.28 -15.66
CA SER A 58 3.17 -31.29 -15.01
C SER A 58 3.19 -32.60 -15.80
N THR A 59 3.35 -33.73 -15.11
CA THR A 59 3.24 -35.10 -15.69
C THR A 59 3.98 -35.26 -17.03
N GLY A 60 5.25 -34.85 -17.09
CA GLY A 60 6.11 -35.02 -18.26
C GLY A 60 5.92 -34.00 -19.39
N ILE A 61 5.05 -33.01 -19.22
CA ILE A 61 4.81 -31.93 -20.19
C ILE A 61 5.17 -30.60 -19.53
N CYS A 62 5.94 -29.76 -20.23
CA CYS A 62 6.25 -28.40 -19.81
C CYS A 62 5.61 -27.41 -20.80
N LEU A 63 4.79 -26.51 -20.28
CA LEU A 63 4.14 -25.45 -21.06
C LEU A 63 4.68 -24.07 -20.63
N PRO A 64 4.62 -23.05 -21.50
CA PRO A 64 4.99 -21.69 -21.10
C PRO A 64 4.18 -21.25 -19.89
N LYS A 65 4.84 -20.61 -18.93
CA LYS A 65 4.19 -20.16 -17.71
C LYS A 65 3.05 -19.20 -18.04
N MET A 66 1.89 -19.42 -17.46
CA MET A 66 0.73 -18.55 -17.65
C MET A 66 0.63 -17.61 -16.45
N VAL A 67 0.45 -16.32 -16.72
CA VAL A 67 0.29 -15.29 -15.68
C VAL A 67 -1.03 -14.57 -15.92
N THR A 68 -1.80 -14.41 -14.85
CA THR A 68 -3.02 -13.60 -14.82
C THR A 68 -2.79 -12.40 -13.91
N GLY A 69 -3.29 -11.24 -14.33
CA GLY A 69 -3.24 -10.02 -13.54
C GLY A 69 -4.43 -9.13 -13.81
N GLU A 70 -4.65 -8.17 -12.94
CA GLU A 70 -5.68 -7.14 -13.06
C GLU A 70 -5.03 -5.78 -13.33
N THR A 71 -5.66 -4.98 -14.19
CA THR A 71 -5.26 -3.59 -14.39
C THR A 71 -6.51 -2.74 -14.53
N ARG A 72 -6.64 -1.74 -13.67
CA ARG A 72 -7.81 -0.86 -13.66
C ARG A 72 -7.51 0.41 -14.45
N LEU A 73 -8.48 0.84 -15.24
CA LEU A 73 -8.41 2.07 -16.01
C LEU A 73 -9.39 3.08 -15.43
N LEU A 74 -8.93 4.31 -15.28
CA LEU A 74 -9.70 5.44 -14.77
C LEU A 74 -9.62 6.58 -15.79
N LEU A 75 -10.77 7.09 -16.22
CA LEU A 75 -10.86 8.20 -17.15
C LEU A 75 -11.57 9.38 -16.49
N ASP A 76 -10.77 10.35 -16.05
CA ASP A 76 -11.24 11.52 -15.31
C ASP A 76 -11.18 12.80 -16.16
N PRO A 77 -11.99 13.81 -15.86
CA PRO A 77 -11.75 15.15 -16.39
C PRO A 77 -10.47 15.75 -15.79
N VAL A 78 -9.63 16.36 -16.62
CA VAL A 78 -8.48 17.17 -16.16
C VAL A 78 -9.05 18.37 -15.43
N ARG A 79 -8.64 18.53 -14.17
CA ARG A 79 -9.09 19.62 -13.32
C ARG A 79 -8.32 20.88 -13.68
N ALA A 80 -9.03 21.99 -13.93
CA ALA A 80 -8.41 23.30 -13.96
C ALA A 80 -8.00 23.69 -12.52
N GLU A 81 -6.80 24.24 -12.37
CA GLU A 81 -6.24 24.61 -11.08
C GLU A 81 -7.21 25.51 -10.27
N GLY A 82 -7.41 25.17 -8.99
CA GLY A 82 -7.86 26.15 -8.00
C GLY A 82 -9.32 26.16 -7.53
N ARG A 83 -10.16 25.13 -7.73
CA ARG A 83 -11.48 25.07 -7.04
C ARG A 83 -12.09 23.66 -7.01
N GLY A 84 -12.12 23.04 -5.84
CA GLY A 84 -12.89 21.81 -5.56
C GLY A 84 -12.17 20.83 -4.65
N GLU A 85 -12.94 20.11 -3.82
CA GLU A 85 -12.45 19.03 -2.95
C GLU A 85 -11.55 18.05 -3.73
N VAL A 86 -10.35 17.79 -3.21
CA VAL A 86 -9.33 16.94 -3.84
C VAL A 86 -9.72 15.47 -3.63
N TYR A 87 -10.68 14.98 -4.42
CA TYR A 87 -10.92 13.53 -4.52
C TYR A 87 -9.83 12.93 -5.39
N ASP A 88 -8.84 12.30 -4.76
CA ASP A 88 -7.80 11.53 -5.45
C ASP A 88 -8.33 10.11 -5.74
N SER A 89 -9.16 10.01 -6.78
CA SER A 89 -9.73 8.74 -7.25
C SER A 89 -8.65 7.73 -7.65
N TYR A 90 -7.50 8.21 -8.11
CA TYR A 90 -6.33 7.38 -8.36
C TYR A 90 -5.79 6.75 -7.08
N ARG A 91 -5.61 7.54 -6.01
CA ARG A 91 -5.16 7.04 -4.71
C ARG A 91 -6.12 5.97 -4.19
N GLU A 92 -7.42 6.27 -4.08
CA GLU A 92 -8.42 5.31 -3.60
C GLU A 92 -8.40 3.99 -4.41
N LEU A 93 -8.33 4.08 -5.73
CA LEU A 93 -8.26 2.91 -6.61
C LEU A 93 -6.97 2.11 -6.39
N THR A 94 -5.84 2.79 -6.25
CA THR A 94 -4.53 2.17 -5.95
C THR A 94 -4.55 1.45 -4.61
N HIS A 95 -5.23 1.99 -3.58
CA HIS A 95 -5.39 1.29 -2.31
C HIS A 95 -6.20 0.03 -2.42
N GLN A 96 -7.30 0.05 -3.18
CA GLN A 96 -8.12 -1.14 -3.38
C GLN A 96 -7.35 -2.26 -4.10
N VAL A 97 -6.49 -1.91 -5.04
CA VAL A 97 -5.64 -2.86 -5.76
C VAL A 97 -4.52 -3.39 -4.86
N ARG A 98 -3.86 -2.52 -4.09
CA ARG A 98 -2.72 -2.89 -3.23
C ARG A 98 -3.11 -3.61 -1.95
N LEU A 99 -4.26 -3.28 -1.36
CA LEU A 99 -4.75 -3.77 -0.09
C LEU A 99 -6.19 -4.30 -0.27
N PRO A 100 -6.37 -5.41 -0.99
CA PRO A 100 -7.70 -6.00 -1.16
C PRO A 100 -8.23 -6.49 0.19
N LEU A 101 -9.55 -6.51 0.32
CA LEU A 101 -10.20 -7.15 1.47
C LEU A 101 -9.83 -8.63 1.50
N LEU A 102 -9.44 -9.14 2.68
CA LEU A 102 -9.10 -10.54 2.87
C LEU A 102 -10.38 -11.34 3.16
N PRO A 103 -10.86 -12.18 2.22
CA PRO A 103 -12.01 -13.02 2.49
C PRO A 103 -11.62 -14.12 3.48
N VAL A 104 -12.35 -14.24 4.58
CA VAL A 104 -12.18 -15.32 5.56
C VAL A 104 -13.37 -16.25 5.47
N PHE A 105 -13.10 -17.52 5.19
CA PHE A 105 -14.11 -18.58 5.13
C PHE A 105 -13.97 -19.47 6.35
N THR A 106 -15.09 -19.79 6.99
CA THR A 106 -15.15 -20.76 8.08
C THR A 106 -16.25 -21.77 7.77
N ARG A 107 -16.10 -22.99 8.30
CA ARG A 107 -17.13 -24.00 8.20
C ARG A 107 -18.26 -23.64 9.15
N ASP A 108 -19.48 -23.66 8.65
CA ASP A 108 -20.66 -23.48 9.51
C ASP A 108 -20.81 -24.72 10.42
N ASP A 109 -20.76 -24.50 11.75
CA ASP A 109 -21.10 -25.50 12.76
C ASP A 109 -22.49 -25.16 13.32
N PRO A 110 -23.52 -25.98 13.06
CA PRO A 110 -24.87 -25.76 13.58
C PRO A 110 -24.94 -25.63 15.11
N LYS A 111 -23.98 -26.21 15.84
CA LYS A 111 -23.89 -26.12 17.31
C LYS A 111 -23.14 -24.89 17.79
N HIS A 112 -22.21 -24.38 16.99
CA HIS A 112 -21.34 -23.26 17.31
C HIS A 112 -21.23 -22.32 16.11
N GLN A 113 -22.36 -21.72 15.73
CA GLN A 113 -22.38 -20.78 14.62
C GLN A 113 -21.39 -19.64 14.88
N PRO A 114 -20.49 -19.34 13.93
CA PRO A 114 -19.56 -18.22 14.07
C PRO A 114 -20.36 -16.92 14.14
N ARG A 115 -20.36 -16.26 15.31
CA ARG A 115 -21.03 -14.96 15.47
C ARG A 115 -20.19 -13.87 14.79
N ALA A 116 -20.77 -13.20 13.79
CA ALA A 116 -20.15 -12.04 13.13
C ALA A 116 -19.90 -10.87 14.11
N ASP A 117 -20.61 -10.86 15.23
CA ASP A 117 -20.60 -9.80 16.23
C ASP A 117 -19.44 -9.92 17.23
N SER A 118 -18.74 -11.06 17.28
CA SER A 118 -17.58 -11.28 18.17
C SER A 118 -16.23 -10.98 17.53
N TRP A 119 -16.21 -10.49 16.28
CA TRP A 119 -14.98 -9.97 15.70
C TRP A 119 -14.63 -8.71 16.47
N SER A 120 -13.62 -8.80 17.33
CA SER A 120 -13.02 -7.62 17.95
C SER A 120 -12.37 -6.82 16.83
N SER A 121 -13.14 -5.90 16.23
CA SER A 121 -12.56 -4.74 15.56
C SER A 121 -11.53 -4.18 16.52
N LEU A 122 -10.29 -3.95 16.05
CA LEU A 122 -9.33 -3.18 16.82
C LEU A 122 -10.10 -1.96 17.34
N PRO A 123 -10.22 -1.77 18.67
CA PRO A 123 -10.83 -0.58 19.21
C PRO A 123 -9.78 0.51 18.98
N VAL A 124 -9.69 1.00 17.74
CA VAL A 124 -9.15 2.32 17.50
C VAL A 124 -10.08 3.20 18.32
N SER A 125 -9.58 3.64 19.48
CA SER A 125 -10.34 4.28 20.55
C SER A 125 -11.07 5.55 20.10
N SER A 126 -10.77 6.05 18.89
CA SER A 126 -11.61 7.01 18.18
C SER A 126 -12.74 6.32 17.43
N ARG A 127 -13.99 6.58 17.80
CA ARG A 127 -15.19 6.30 16.97
C ARG A 127 -15.20 7.06 15.62
N ARG A 128 -14.06 7.63 15.19
CA ARG A 128 -13.89 8.41 13.97
C ARG A 128 -13.00 7.62 13.03
N ALA A 129 -13.47 7.43 11.80
CA ALA A 129 -12.63 6.94 10.71
C ALA A 129 -11.46 7.91 10.50
N LEU A 130 -10.31 7.37 10.08
CA LEU A 130 -9.21 8.21 9.61
C LEU A 130 -9.67 9.06 8.41
N PRO A 131 -9.16 10.29 8.25
CA PRO A 131 -9.38 11.08 7.05
C PRO A 131 -9.00 10.29 5.78
N ARG A 132 -9.66 10.54 4.66
CA ARG A 132 -9.43 9.80 3.39
C ARG A 132 -7.99 9.90 2.87
N GLU A 133 -7.28 10.94 3.31
CA GLU A 133 -5.89 11.24 2.95
C GLU A 133 -4.89 10.42 3.75
N VAL A 134 -5.24 10.05 4.99
CA VAL A 134 -4.34 9.42 5.94
C VAL A 134 -4.47 7.92 5.86
N GLN A 135 -3.33 7.23 5.80
CA GLN A 135 -3.29 5.78 5.68
C GLN A 135 -2.33 5.17 6.67
N VAL A 136 -2.73 4.03 7.23
CA VAL A 136 -1.86 3.18 8.04
C VAL A 136 -1.01 2.34 7.10
N LEU A 137 0.29 2.64 7.03
CA LEU A 137 1.25 1.85 6.26
C LEU A 137 1.77 0.66 7.05
N THR A 138 1.91 0.82 8.36
CA THR A 138 2.42 -0.22 9.25
C THR A 138 1.70 -0.10 10.59
N LEU A 139 1.21 -1.24 11.07
CA LEU A 139 0.71 -1.42 12.43
C LEU A 139 1.31 -2.72 12.95
N GLU A 140 2.31 -2.61 13.82
CA GLU A 140 3.04 -3.76 14.34
C GLU A 140 3.07 -3.72 15.87
N LEU A 141 2.82 -4.87 16.51
CA LEU A 141 3.02 -5.01 17.95
C LEU A 141 4.52 -5.19 18.23
N LEU A 142 5.05 -4.38 19.13
CA LEU A 142 6.45 -4.45 19.51
C LEU A 142 6.65 -5.41 20.69
N THR A 143 7.63 -6.30 20.54
CA THR A 143 8.06 -7.32 21.49
C THR A 143 9.58 -7.22 21.66
N HIS A 144 10.11 -7.85 22.71
CA HIS A 144 11.57 -7.88 22.93
C HIS A 144 12.35 -8.56 21.79
N GLU A 145 11.69 -9.39 20.96
CA GLU A 145 12.34 -10.12 19.87
C GLU A 145 12.41 -9.32 18.55
N ASN A 146 11.43 -8.46 18.28
CA ASN A 146 11.36 -7.67 17.04
C ASN A 146 11.76 -6.20 17.21
N THR A 147 12.24 -5.80 18.40
CA THR A 147 12.70 -4.43 18.64
C THR A 147 14.15 -4.37 19.13
N PRO A 148 14.91 -3.34 18.72
CA PRO A 148 16.22 -3.09 19.31
C PRO A 148 16.10 -2.95 20.83
N LYS A 149 16.87 -3.75 21.60
CA LYS A 149 16.83 -3.82 23.08
C LYS A 149 16.79 -2.45 23.76
N LEU A 150 17.61 -1.51 23.27
CA LEU A 150 17.73 -0.16 23.84
C LEU A 150 16.40 0.63 23.81
N TYR A 151 15.56 0.38 22.81
CA TYR A 151 14.25 1.02 22.65
C TYR A 151 13.18 0.30 23.48
N TYR A 152 13.21 -1.03 23.47
CA TYR A 152 12.27 -1.84 24.23
C TYR A 152 12.43 -1.64 25.74
N ASP A 153 13.66 -1.71 26.25
CA ASP A 153 13.94 -1.67 27.69
C ASP A 153 13.57 -0.31 28.31
N LYS A 154 13.66 0.78 27.54
CA LYS A 154 13.35 2.14 28.00
C LYS A 154 11.88 2.53 27.88
N ALA A 155 11.19 2.11 26.82
CA ALA A 155 9.84 2.59 26.51
C ALA A 155 8.76 1.50 26.63
N CYS A 156 9.11 0.23 26.44
CA CYS A 156 8.16 -0.86 26.23
C CYS A 156 8.34 -2.05 27.20
N ALA A 157 9.31 -2.00 28.12
CA ALA A 157 9.58 -3.08 29.07
C ALA A 157 8.37 -3.40 29.97
N HIS A 158 7.55 -2.39 30.28
CA HIS A 158 6.41 -2.49 31.19
C HIS A 158 5.06 -2.24 30.51
N HIS A 159 5.04 -1.97 29.21
CA HIS A 159 3.85 -1.59 28.46
C HIS A 159 3.78 -2.29 27.10
N ARG A 160 2.56 -2.53 26.60
CA ARG A 160 2.36 -3.01 25.23
C ARG A 160 2.52 -1.84 24.26
N CYS A 161 3.63 -1.83 23.53
CA CYS A 161 3.89 -0.83 22.50
C CYS A 161 3.46 -1.30 21.12
N ILE A 162 3.08 -0.34 20.27
CA ILE A 162 2.84 -0.56 18.85
C ILE A 162 3.70 0.41 18.03
N LEU A 163 4.24 -0.07 16.91
CA LEU A 163 4.78 0.79 15.87
C LEU A 163 3.65 1.15 14.91
N LEU A 164 3.33 2.44 14.85
CA LEU A 164 2.34 2.99 13.92
C LEU A 164 3.06 3.89 12.93
N ARG A 165 3.02 3.55 11.63
CA ARG A 165 3.49 4.42 10.55
C ARG A 165 2.31 4.90 9.73
N LEU A 166 2.14 6.21 9.69
CA LEU A 166 1.09 6.87 8.93
C LEU A 166 1.68 7.56 7.69
N ALA A 167 0.94 7.52 6.58
CA ALA A 167 1.24 8.33 5.40
C ALA A 167 0.36 9.58 5.38
N ASN A 168 0.86 10.65 4.74
CA ASN A 168 0.14 11.91 4.52
C ASN A 168 -0.38 12.57 5.80
N THR A 169 0.31 12.36 6.92
CA THR A 169 0.05 13.09 8.16
C THR A 169 0.83 14.39 8.16
N TYR A 170 0.13 15.48 8.47
CA TYR A 170 0.78 16.67 9.00
C TYR A 170 1.13 16.35 10.46
N ALA A 171 2.39 16.57 10.85
CA ALA A 171 2.82 16.39 12.23
C ALA A 171 2.03 17.34 13.13
N GLN A 172 0.98 16.82 13.76
CA GLN A 172 0.26 17.54 14.80
C GLN A 172 0.14 16.58 15.97
N GLU A 173 0.90 16.87 17.03
CA GLU A 173 0.93 16.09 18.25
C GLU A 173 -0.36 16.32 19.04
N GLU A 174 -1.34 15.44 18.85
CA GLU A 174 -2.49 15.36 19.76
C GLU A 174 -2.55 13.97 20.39
N GLY A 175 -2.18 13.93 21.67
CA GLY A 175 -2.64 12.89 22.61
C GLY A 175 -1.98 11.51 22.49
N SER A 176 -0.72 11.40 22.88
CA SER A 176 -0.05 10.25 23.54
C SER A 176 1.46 10.50 23.52
N THR A 177 2.25 9.76 24.32
CA THR A 177 3.73 9.81 24.28
C THR A 177 4.21 9.13 22.99
N ALA A 178 4.11 9.83 21.86
CA ALA A 178 4.68 9.37 20.60
C ALA A 178 6.17 9.69 20.57
N VAL A 179 6.98 8.72 20.15
CA VAL A 179 8.40 8.93 19.90
C VAL A 179 8.58 8.90 18.39
N GLU A 180 9.05 10.00 17.83
CA GLU A 180 9.35 10.08 16.40
C GLU A 180 10.59 9.25 16.08
N LEU A 181 10.50 8.46 15.00
CA LEU A 181 11.57 7.60 14.52
C LEU A 181 11.86 7.91 13.06
N ASP A 182 13.08 7.63 12.59
CA ASP A 182 13.39 7.62 11.17
C ASP A 182 12.55 6.54 10.44
N LEU A 183 12.53 6.58 9.10
CA LEU A 183 11.80 5.58 8.30
C LEU A 183 12.33 4.15 8.45
N ALA A 184 13.57 3.98 8.93
CA ALA A 184 14.15 2.69 9.27
C ALA A 184 13.76 2.22 10.69
N GLY A 185 12.98 3.02 11.43
CA GLY A 185 12.59 2.72 12.81
C GLY A 185 13.70 3.01 13.83
N ARG A 186 14.73 3.76 13.45
CA ARG A 186 15.78 4.23 14.35
C ARG A 186 15.42 5.64 14.81
N GLY A 187 15.25 5.80 16.11
CA GLY A 187 15.23 7.14 16.70
C GLY A 187 16.65 7.65 16.81
N ALA A 188 16.87 8.93 16.48
CA ALA A 188 17.85 9.64 17.27
C ALA A 188 17.27 9.62 18.69
N LEU A 189 17.88 8.86 19.60
CA LEU A 189 17.78 9.20 21.01
C LEU A 189 18.36 10.61 21.08
N LEU A 190 17.49 11.62 20.95
CA LEU A 190 17.86 13.01 21.15
C LEU A 190 18.54 13.03 22.52
N GLU A 191 19.83 13.34 22.53
CA GLU A 191 20.57 13.57 23.76
C GLU A 191 19.79 14.64 24.54
N GLY A 192 19.09 14.24 25.60
CA GLY A 192 18.23 15.13 26.39
C GLY A 192 16.74 14.77 26.47
N PHE A 193 16.28 13.62 25.95
CA PHE A 193 14.88 13.21 26.17
C PHE A 193 14.65 12.73 27.62
N GLU A 194 14.25 13.64 28.51
CA GLU A 194 13.67 13.32 29.81
C GLU A 194 12.18 13.00 29.64
N LEU A 195 11.72 11.89 30.23
CA LEU A 195 10.29 11.57 30.33
C LEU A 195 9.57 12.74 31.04
N GLY A 196 8.59 13.33 30.37
CA GLY A 196 7.83 14.46 30.90
C GLY A 196 7.19 14.15 32.25
N ARG A 197 7.10 15.17 33.11
CA ARG A 197 6.53 15.06 34.46
C ARG A 197 5.09 14.53 34.39
N GLY A 198 4.89 13.38 35.03
CA GLY A 198 3.67 12.57 34.94
C GLY A 198 3.94 11.08 35.19
N PHE A 199 5.21 10.67 35.18
CA PHE A 199 5.67 9.34 35.57
C PHE A 199 6.49 9.44 36.86
N GLU A 200 5.80 9.40 38.01
CA GLU A 200 6.30 8.78 39.25
C GLU A 200 5.65 7.40 39.40
#